data_AF-A0A5D2NGQ5-F1
#
_entry.id   AF-A0A5D2NGQ5-F1
#
_cell.length_a   1.000
_cell.length_b   1.000
_cell.length_c   1.000
_cell.angle_alpha   90.00
_cell.angle_beta   90.00
_cell.angle_gamma   90.00
#
_symmetry.space_group_name_H-M   'P 1'
#
loop_
_entity.id
_entity.type
_entity.pdbx_description
1 polymer ?
#
loop_
_entity_poly.entity_id
_entity_poly.type
_entity_poly.pdbx_seq_one_letter_code
_entity_poly.pdbx_strand_id
1 'polypeptide(L)'
;MEELDDDESIKLFCQRAFKSNHPTEFHQLKLSQMVLSFANGNPLAIKVIGSSLCSKTQSYKEREAKKLKQVPKPDIQKLLKWSFDGLECEEKEMFLDIACLFKGEDRDFVTRIMEACYLSAYSRIENLVDKSLISVSENEINMHDLLQQMGLGYRLQLITFRA
;
A
#
# COMPACT_ATOMS: atom_id res chain seq x y z
N MET A 1 6.52 13.51 -10.44
CA MET A 1 5.05 13.32 -10.39
C MET A 1 4.51 14.54 -9.67
N GLU A 2 3.56 15.25 -10.28
CA GLU A 2 2.93 16.41 -9.65
C GLU A 2 1.96 15.96 -8.56
N GLU A 3 1.86 16.75 -7.48
CA GLU A 3 0.85 16.55 -6.44
C GLU A 3 -0.54 16.85 -7.02
N LEU A 4 -1.54 16.05 -6.63
CA LEU A 4 -2.92 16.26 -7.04
C LEU A 4 -3.54 17.40 -6.23
N ASP A 5 -4.46 18.12 -6.86
CA ASP A 5 -5.34 19.02 -6.11
C ASP A 5 -6.31 18.25 -5.20
N ASP A 6 -7.06 18.99 -4.39
CA ASP A 6 -7.99 18.41 -3.40
C ASP A 6 -9.10 17.57 -4.07
N ASP A 7 -9.66 18.04 -5.19
CA ASP A 7 -10.76 17.38 -5.89
C ASP A 7 -10.29 16.10 -6.57
N GLU A 8 -9.14 16.15 -7.23
CA GLU A 8 -8.47 14.99 -7.83
C GLU A 8 -8.08 13.96 -6.77
N SER A 9 -7.57 14.42 -5.63
CA SER A 9 -7.21 13.59 -4.49
C SER A 9 -8.41 12.85 -3.91
N ILE A 10 -9.52 13.56 -3.66
CA ILE A 10 -10.78 12.98 -3.18
C ILE A 10 -11.29 11.95 -4.17
N LYS A 11 -11.37 12.31 -5.45
CA LYS A 11 -11.87 11.42 -6.50
C LYS A 11 -11.03 10.15 -6.58
N LEU A 12 -9.70 10.27 -6.62
CA LEU A 12 -8.80 9.13 -6.68
C LEU A 12 -8.94 8.22 -5.44
N PHE A 13 -9.00 8.80 -4.24
CA PHE A 13 -9.18 8.04 -3.02
C PHE A 13 -10.50 7.26 -3.04
N CYS A 14 -11.62 7.93 -3.36
CA CYS A 14 -12.93 7.29 -3.39
C CYS A 14 -13.02 6.18 -4.42
N GLN A 15 -12.41 6.35 -5.60
CA GLN A 15 -12.40 5.32 -6.64
C GLN A 15 -11.69 4.06 -6.15
N ARG A 16 -10.62 4.23 -5.37
CA ARG A 16 -9.82 3.13 -4.83
C ARG A 16 -10.47 2.49 -3.61
N ALA A 17 -10.98 3.29 -2.67
CA ALA A 17 -11.47 2.84 -1.36
C ALA A 17 -12.96 2.44 -1.32
N PHE A 18 -13.79 3.07 -2.15
CA PHE A 18 -15.26 2.94 -2.10
C PHE A 18 -15.88 2.56 -3.45
N LYS A 19 -15.07 2.47 -4.51
CA LYS A 19 -15.54 2.27 -5.89
C LYS A 19 -16.56 3.34 -6.34
N SER A 20 -16.39 4.57 -5.84
CA SER A 20 -17.22 5.74 -6.18
C SER A 20 -16.34 6.94 -6.56
N ASN A 21 -16.90 7.98 -7.17
CA ASN A 21 -16.15 9.21 -7.47
C ASN A 21 -16.11 10.20 -6.29
N HIS A 22 -16.96 10.03 -5.29
CA HIS A 22 -17.09 10.90 -4.13
C HIS A 22 -17.63 10.10 -2.93
N PRO A 23 -17.41 10.55 -1.69
CA PRO A 23 -17.99 9.88 -0.53
C PRO A 23 -19.51 10.00 -0.55
N THR A 24 -20.21 8.87 -0.45
CA THR A 24 -21.69 8.81 -0.44
C THR A 24 -22.26 8.83 0.98
N GLU A 25 -21.41 8.60 1.98
CA GLU A 25 -21.80 8.54 3.38
C GLU A 25 -20.88 9.40 4.27
N PHE A 26 -21.41 9.86 5.40
CA PHE A 26 -20.68 10.72 6.33
C PHE A 26 -19.40 10.09 6.88
N HIS A 27 -19.40 8.77 7.09
CA HIS A 27 -18.21 8.05 7.55
C HIS A 27 -17.11 8.01 6.47
N GLN A 28 -17.50 7.91 5.19
CA GLN A 28 -16.57 7.95 4.05
C GLN A 28 -15.96 9.33 3.90
N LEU A 29 -16.76 10.40 4.08
CA LEU A 29 -16.27 11.78 4.06
C LEU A 29 -15.19 11.99 5.15
N LYS A 30 -15.49 11.58 6.39
CA LYS A 30 -14.53 11.68 7.50
C LYS A 30 -13.24 10.87 7.26
N LEU A 31 -13.38 9.67 6.69
CA LEU A 31 -12.22 8.84 6.35
C LEU A 31 -11.37 9.49 5.27
N SER A 32 -12.01 10.01 4.22
CA SER A 32 -11.34 10.68 3.09
C SER A 32 -10.54 11.90 3.56
N GLN A 33 -11.17 12.82 4.29
CA GLN A 33 -10.52 14.04 4.77
C GLN A 33 -9.26 13.74 5.61
N MET A 34 -9.37 12.76 6.50
CA MET A 34 -8.25 12.35 7.37
C MET A 34 -7.15 11.63 6.60
N VAL A 35 -7.48 10.76 5.65
CA VAL A 35 -6.44 10.07 4.87
C VAL A 35 -5.71 11.06 3.97
N LEU A 36 -6.45 11.95 3.32
CA LEU A 36 -5.89 12.91 2.38
C LEU A 36 -5.02 13.97 3.07
N SER A 37 -5.32 14.34 4.32
CA SER A 37 -4.43 15.23 5.09
C SER A 37 -3.06 14.60 5.39
N PHE A 38 -2.94 13.27 5.36
CA PHE A 38 -1.65 12.56 5.47
C PHE A 38 -1.00 12.30 4.11
N ALA A 39 -1.79 12.23 3.04
CA ALA A 39 -1.27 11.99 1.71
C ALA A 39 -0.66 13.25 1.07
N ASN A 40 -1.13 14.44 1.45
CA ASN A 40 -0.64 15.73 0.95
C ASN A 40 -0.55 15.75 -0.60
N GLY A 41 -1.64 15.39 -1.28
CA GLY A 41 -1.71 15.32 -2.74
C GLY A 41 -0.89 14.20 -3.40
N ASN A 42 -0.15 13.38 -2.64
CA ASN A 42 0.71 12.34 -3.20
C ASN A 42 -0.12 11.20 -3.84
N PRO A 43 -0.06 11.01 -5.18
CA PRO A 43 -0.93 10.05 -5.87
C PRO A 43 -0.67 8.60 -5.45
N LEU A 44 0.59 8.24 -5.17
CA LEU A 44 0.95 6.90 -4.73
C LEU A 44 0.33 6.61 -3.37
N ALA A 45 0.52 7.50 -2.40
CA ALA A 45 0.00 7.34 -1.06
C ALA A 45 -1.52 7.14 -1.08
N ILE A 46 -2.23 7.94 -1.89
CA ILE A 46 -3.68 7.88 -2.07
C ILE A 46 -4.11 6.54 -2.69
N LYS A 47 -3.44 6.09 -3.76
CA LYS A 47 -3.74 4.80 -4.40
C LYS A 47 -3.55 3.63 -3.44
N VAL A 48 -2.39 3.57 -2.80
CA VAL A 48 -1.97 2.51 -1.88
C VAL A 48 -2.96 2.39 -0.72
N ILE A 49 -3.25 3.49 -0.03
CA ILE A 49 -4.17 3.44 1.10
C ILE A 49 -5.62 3.18 0.67
N GLY A 50 -6.07 3.78 -0.44
CA GLY A 50 -7.41 3.58 -0.96
C GLY A 50 -7.64 2.11 -1.31
N SER A 51 -6.72 1.51 -2.07
CA SER A 51 -6.81 0.09 -2.44
C SER A 51 -6.72 -0.82 -1.21
N SER A 52 -5.87 -0.51 -0.23
CA SER A 52 -5.77 -1.30 1.01
C SER A 52 -7.07 -1.32 1.81
N LEU A 53 -7.82 -0.22 1.79
CA LEU A 53 -9.11 -0.08 2.48
C LEU A 53 -10.28 -0.68 1.70
N CYS A 54 -10.18 -0.88 0.38
CA CYS A 54 -11.29 -1.26 -0.48
C CYS A 54 -12.06 -2.50 0.02
N SER A 55 -11.35 -3.55 0.43
CA SER A 55 -11.95 -4.83 0.85
C SER A 55 -12.17 -4.94 2.36
N LYS A 56 -11.87 -3.88 3.14
CA LYS A 56 -11.96 -3.91 4.61
C LYS A 56 -13.35 -3.53 5.10
N THR A 57 -13.76 -4.12 6.21
CA THR A 57 -15.01 -3.79 6.88
C THR A 57 -14.98 -2.35 7.41
N GLN A 58 -16.16 -1.74 7.56
CA GLN A 58 -16.27 -0.39 8.11
C GLN A 58 -15.66 -0.27 9.51
N SER A 59 -15.85 -1.28 10.36
CA SER A 59 -15.26 -1.34 11.70
C SER A 59 -13.73 -1.35 11.69
N TYR A 60 -13.12 -2.06 10.73
CA TYR A 60 -11.67 -2.05 10.54
C TYR A 60 -11.18 -0.66 10.14
N LYS A 61 -11.83 -0.05 9.12
CA LYS A 61 -11.50 1.30 8.63
C LYS A 61 -11.52 2.32 9.76
N GLU A 62 -12.56 2.31 10.60
CA GLU A 62 -12.69 3.21 11.76
C GLU A 62 -11.65 2.98 12.86
N ARG A 63 -11.28 1.72 13.12
CA ARG A 63 -10.26 1.40 14.12
C ARG A 63 -8.90 1.95 13.73
N GLU A 64 -8.51 1.70 12.49
CA GLU A 64 -7.20 2.13 11.99
C GLU A 64 -7.14 3.65 11.79
N ALA A 65 -8.24 4.26 11.33
CA ALA A 65 -8.44 5.70 11.34
C ALA A 65 -8.17 6.34 12.72
N LYS A 66 -8.67 5.74 13.80
CA LYS A 66 -8.41 6.24 15.16
C LYS A 66 -6.92 6.20 15.51
N LYS A 67 -6.18 5.18 15.08
CA LYS A 67 -4.72 5.11 15.28
C LYS A 67 -4.01 6.22 14.50
N LEU A 68 -4.43 6.47 13.26
CA LEU A 68 -3.83 7.51 12.43
C LEU A 68 -4.05 8.91 13.03
N LYS A 69 -5.22 9.20 13.61
CA LYS A 69 -5.50 10.46 14.32
C LYS A 69 -4.62 10.74 15.53
N GLN A 70 -4.03 9.70 16.13
CA GLN A 70 -3.13 9.86 17.28
C GLN A 70 -1.72 10.28 16.83
N VAL A 71 -1.43 10.24 15.52
CA VAL A 71 -0.15 10.69 14.99
C VAL A 71 -0.13 12.23 15.01
N PRO A 72 0.83 12.86 15.70
CA PRO A 72 0.84 14.31 15.89
C PRO A 72 1.18 15.10 14.62
N LYS A 73 1.80 14.45 13.63
CA LYS A 73 2.18 15.07 12.35
C LYS A 73 1.78 14.16 11.18
N PRO A 74 1.03 14.69 10.20
CA PRO A 74 0.76 13.96 8.97
C PRO A 74 2.05 13.59 8.26
N ASP A 75 2.12 12.35 7.79
CA ASP A 75 3.32 11.77 7.16
C ASP A 75 2.89 10.64 6.23
N ILE A 76 3.28 10.75 4.96
CA ILE A 76 3.00 9.76 3.90
C ILE A 76 3.49 8.38 4.32
N GLN A 77 4.64 8.27 5.02
CA GLN A 77 5.19 7.00 5.47
C GLN A 77 4.24 6.27 6.43
N LYS A 78 3.38 6.98 7.15
CA LYS A 78 2.34 6.36 8.01
C LYS A 78 1.25 5.70 7.19
N LEU A 79 0.86 6.28 6.04
CA LEU A 79 -0.13 5.68 5.14
C LEU A 79 0.43 4.44 4.43
N LEU A 80 1.68 4.53 3.95
CA LEU A 80 2.36 3.40 3.33
C LEU A 80 2.53 2.26 4.34
N LYS A 81 2.96 2.58 5.56
CA LYS A 81 3.05 1.62 6.66
C LYS A 81 1.70 0.99 6.98
N TRP A 82 0.62 1.77 7.09
CA TRP A 82 -0.70 1.22 7.36
C TRP A 82 -1.11 0.21 6.28
N SER A 83 -0.81 0.51 5.02
CA SER A 83 -1.10 -0.39 3.92
C SER A 83 -0.30 -1.69 3.98
N PHE A 84 0.99 -1.60 4.36
CA PHE A 84 1.84 -2.76 4.63
C PHE A 84 1.38 -3.56 5.86
N ASP A 85 1.02 -2.91 6.97
CA ASP A 85 0.57 -3.57 8.20
C ASP A 85 -0.71 -4.39 7.97
N GLY A 86 -1.54 -3.99 7.00
CA GLY A 86 -2.75 -4.67 6.57
C GLY A 86 -2.56 -5.91 5.68
N LEU A 87 -1.32 -6.25 5.29
CA LEU A 87 -0.95 -7.48 4.58
C LEU A 87 -0.89 -8.69 5.52
N GLU A 88 -1.07 -9.88 4.94
CA GLU A 88 -0.79 -11.15 5.62
C GLU A 88 0.71 -11.38 5.80
N CYS A 89 1.10 -12.28 6.70
CA CYS A 89 2.51 -12.50 7.04
C CYS A 89 3.37 -12.87 5.81
N GLU A 90 2.90 -13.80 4.96
CA GLU A 90 3.64 -14.20 3.77
C GLU A 90 3.67 -13.10 2.69
N GLU A 91 2.62 -12.29 2.59
CA GLU A 91 2.59 -11.14 1.67
C GLU A 91 3.57 -10.06 2.11
N LYS A 92 3.76 -9.86 3.42
CA LYS A 92 4.77 -8.97 3.96
C LYS A 92 6.16 -9.44 3.57
N GLU A 93 6.47 -10.72 3.79
CA GLU A 93 7.78 -11.28 3.41
C GLU A 93 8.02 -11.17 1.90
N MET A 94 7.01 -11.51 1.08
CA MET A 94 7.08 -11.35 -0.36
C MET A 94 7.31 -9.89 -0.80
N PHE A 95 6.58 -8.94 -0.22
CA PHE A 95 6.79 -7.51 -0.49
C PHE A 95 8.23 -7.09 -0.18
N LEU A 96 8.79 -7.56 0.94
CA LEU A 96 10.16 -7.25 1.34
C LEU A 96 11.20 -7.88 0.41
N ASP A 97 10.97 -9.11 -0.04
CA ASP A 97 11.84 -9.78 -1.02
C ASP A 97 11.82 -9.04 -2.36
N ILE A 98 10.65 -8.61 -2.83
CA ILE A 98 10.55 -7.80 -4.05
C ILE A 98 11.32 -6.49 -3.89
N ALA A 99 11.13 -5.79 -2.76
CA ALA A 99 11.81 -4.52 -2.50
C ALA A 99 13.34 -4.66 -2.53
N CYS A 100 13.87 -5.79 -2.04
CA CYS A 100 15.31 -6.04 -1.94
C CYS A 100 15.94 -6.62 -3.21
N LEU A 101 15.25 -7.55 -3.86
CA LEU A 101 15.88 -8.47 -4.81
C LEU A 101 15.23 -8.46 -6.19
N PHE A 102 13.92 -8.18 -6.29
CA PHE A 102 13.16 -8.48 -7.51
C PHE A 102 12.49 -7.25 -8.15
N LYS A 103 12.83 -6.03 -7.74
CA LYS A 103 12.40 -4.82 -8.45
C LYS A 103 13.10 -4.77 -9.82
N GLY A 104 12.30 -4.65 -10.88
CA GLY A 104 12.75 -4.61 -12.27
C GLY A 104 12.94 -5.99 -12.90
N GLU A 105 12.63 -7.07 -12.17
CA GLU A 105 12.77 -8.44 -12.68
C GLU A 105 11.48 -8.90 -13.36
N ASP A 106 11.63 -9.88 -14.26
CA ASP A 106 10.51 -10.51 -14.98
C ASP A 106 9.54 -11.22 -14.01
N ARG A 107 8.24 -10.98 -14.17
CA ARG A 107 7.17 -11.46 -13.29
C ARG A 107 7.07 -12.97 -13.29
N ASP A 108 7.20 -13.62 -14.44
CA ASP A 108 7.09 -15.07 -14.52
C ASP A 108 8.29 -15.75 -13.85
N PHE A 109 9.47 -15.17 -14.04
CA PHE A 109 10.68 -15.56 -13.32
C PHE A 109 10.52 -15.41 -11.81
N VAL A 110 10.11 -14.24 -11.33
CA VAL A 110 9.92 -13.98 -9.89
C VAL A 110 8.85 -14.89 -9.31
N THR A 111 7.72 -15.08 -10.00
CA THR A 111 6.64 -15.97 -9.55
C THR A 111 7.17 -17.39 -9.36
N ARG A 112 7.91 -17.94 -10.34
CA ARG A 112 8.48 -19.29 -10.26
C ARG A 112 9.45 -19.46 -9.09
N ILE A 113 10.28 -18.44 -8.81
CA ILE A 113 11.20 -18.47 -7.67
C ILE A 113 10.41 -18.42 -6.35
N MET A 114 9.41 -17.55 -6.27
CA MET A 114 8.60 -17.38 -5.08
C MET A 114 7.69 -18.57 -4.78
N GLU A 115 7.24 -19.33 -5.78
CA GLU A 115 6.47 -20.58 -5.58
C GLU A 115 7.23 -21.64 -4.77
N ALA A 116 8.57 -21.59 -4.78
CA ALA A 116 9.39 -22.48 -3.95
C ALA A 116 9.39 -22.08 -2.45
N CYS A 117 9.04 -20.83 -2.13
CA CYS A 117 9.10 -20.27 -0.78
C CYS A 117 7.72 -19.95 -0.19
N TYR A 118 6.75 -19.61 -1.04
CA TYR A 118 5.45 -19.08 -0.66
C TYR A 118 4.34 -19.84 -1.37
N LEU A 119 3.40 -20.38 -0.61
CA LEU A 119 2.21 -21.00 -1.18
C LEU A 119 1.37 -19.95 -1.91
N SER A 120 0.89 -20.31 -3.11
CA SER A 120 0.07 -19.46 -3.97
C SER A 120 0.76 -18.13 -4.31
N ALA A 121 2.05 -18.16 -4.62
CA ALA A 121 2.85 -16.96 -4.87
C ALA A 121 2.23 -16.04 -5.95
N TYR A 122 1.74 -16.62 -7.04
CA TYR A 122 1.00 -15.88 -8.07
C TYR A 122 -0.14 -15.03 -7.48
N SER A 123 -1.03 -15.63 -6.69
CA SER A 123 -2.17 -14.92 -6.09
C SER A 123 -1.73 -13.83 -5.12
N ARG A 124 -0.59 -14.00 -4.43
CA ARG A 124 -0.04 -13.00 -3.53
C ARG A 124 0.57 -11.82 -4.30
N ILE A 125 1.25 -12.07 -5.40
CA ILE A 125 1.72 -11.03 -6.33
C ILE A 125 0.52 -10.21 -6.82
N GLU A 126 -0.56 -10.88 -7.27
CA GLU A 126 -1.78 -10.19 -7.70
C GLU A 126 -2.39 -9.33 -6.57
N ASN A 127 -2.41 -9.82 -5.33
CA ASN A 127 -2.93 -9.03 -4.21
C ASN A 127 -2.05 -7.80 -3.91
N LEU A 128 -0.73 -7.90 -4.07
CA LEU A 128 0.18 -6.75 -3.95
C LEU A 128 -0.07 -5.72 -5.08
N VAL A 129 -0.37 -6.17 -6.30
CA VAL A 129 -0.78 -5.33 -7.43
C VAL A 129 -2.11 -4.63 -7.15
N ASP A 130 -3.12 -5.37 -6.70
CA ASP A 130 -4.45 -4.83 -6.36
C ASP A 130 -4.36 -3.76 -5.27
N LYS A 131 -3.49 -3.98 -4.28
CA LYS A 131 -3.16 -3.03 -3.21
C LYS A 131 -2.27 -1.87 -3.67
N SER A 132 -1.85 -1.86 -4.94
CA SER A 132 -0.97 -0.85 -5.53
C SER A 132 0.39 -0.74 -4.81
N LEU A 133 0.83 -1.81 -4.14
CA LEU A 133 2.13 -1.89 -3.47
C LEU A 133 3.25 -2.30 -4.43
N ILE A 134 2.89 -2.95 -5.52
CA ILE A 134 3.72 -3.17 -6.70
C ILE A 134 2.88 -2.90 -7.95
N SER A 135 3.52 -2.89 -9.10
CA SER A 135 2.87 -2.79 -10.42
C SER A 135 3.59 -3.71 -11.39
N VAL A 136 2.89 -4.17 -12.43
CA VAL A 136 3.48 -4.96 -13.51
C VAL A 136 3.30 -4.20 -14.81
N SER A 137 4.38 -4.02 -15.56
CA SER A 137 4.38 -3.41 -16.89
C SER A 137 5.40 -4.14 -17.75
N GLU A 138 5.04 -4.48 -18.99
CA GLU A 138 5.93 -5.24 -19.90
C GLU A 138 6.47 -6.54 -19.28
N ASN A 139 5.63 -7.21 -18.48
CA ASN A 139 5.98 -8.37 -17.67
C ASN A 139 7.03 -8.14 -16.57
N GLU A 140 7.42 -6.89 -16.25
CA GLU A 140 8.37 -6.60 -15.19
C GLU A 140 7.69 -6.16 -13.89
N ILE A 141 8.15 -6.68 -12.76
CA ILE A 141 7.70 -6.26 -11.43
C ILE A 141 8.35 -4.93 -11.08
N ASN A 142 7.51 -3.91 -10.90
CA ASN A 142 7.89 -2.57 -10.55
C ASN A 142 7.42 -2.20 -9.14
N MET A 143 8.24 -1.46 -8.42
CA MET A 143 7.92 -0.93 -7.09
C MET A 143 8.38 0.52 -6.99
N HIS A 144 7.45 1.39 -6.58
CA HIS A 144 7.76 2.82 -6.41
C HIS A 144 8.83 3.02 -5.33
N ASP A 145 9.75 3.98 -5.55
CA ASP A 145 10.93 4.18 -4.68
C ASP A 145 10.57 4.38 -3.20
N LEU A 146 9.54 5.16 -2.88
CA LEU A 146 9.05 5.30 -1.50
C LEU A 146 8.65 3.97 -0.83
N LEU A 147 8.01 3.05 -1.58
CA LEU A 147 7.64 1.73 -1.08
C LEU A 147 8.88 0.84 -0.93
N GLN A 148 9.81 0.92 -1.89
CA GLN A 148 11.07 0.20 -1.81
C GLN A 148 11.90 0.65 -0.60
N GLN A 149 12.05 1.96 -0.39
CA GLN A 149 12.75 2.53 0.76
C GLN A 149 12.12 2.09 2.09
N MET A 150 10.78 2.09 2.17
CA MET A 150 10.07 1.58 3.34
C MET A 150 10.38 0.09 3.58
N GLY A 151 10.32 -0.75 2.53
CA GLY A 151 10.63 -2.18 2.62
C GLY A 151 12.07 -2.45 3.05
N LEU A 152 13.06 -1.77 2.45
CA LEU A 152 14.46 -1.86 2.83
C LEU A 152 14.69 -1.45 4.29
N GLY A 153 14.00 -0.41 4.76
CA GLY A 153 14.03 0.01 6.15
C GLY A 153 13.56 -1.08 7.14
N TYR A 154 12.51 -1.84 6.80
CA TYR A 154 12.07 -2.97 7.62
C TYR A 154 13.05 -4.14 7.60
N ARG A 155 13.63 -4.47 6.45
CA ARG A 155 14.61 -5.57 6.34
C ARG A 155 15.87 -5.32 7.15
N LEU A 156 16.39 -4.09 7.15
CA LEU A 156 17.55 -3.72 7.98
C LEU A 156 17.27 -3.88 9.48
N GLN A 157 16.06 -3.54 9.94
CA GLN A 157 15.67 -3.73 11.35
C GLN A 157 15.67 -5.21 11.74
N LEU A 158 15.16 -6.10 10.89
CA LEU A 158 15.14 -7.55 11.15
C LEU A 158 16.54 -8.17 11.25
N ILE A 159 17.53 -7.64 10.53
CA ILE A 159 18.93 -8.10 10.61
C ILE A 159 19.56 -7.62 11.92
N THR A 160 19.33 -6.37 12.34
CA THR A 160 19.89 -5.82 13.59
C THR A 160 19.36 -6.44 14.87
N PHE A 161 18.18 -7.08 14.85
CA PHE A 161 17.63 -7.80 16.03
C PHE A 161 18.04 -9.29 16.09
N ARG A 162 18.76 -9.81 15.09
CA ARG A 162 19.25 -11.19 15.04
C ARG A 162 20.77 -11.32 15.27
N ALA A 163 21.47 -10.22 15.51
CA ALA A 163 22.88 -10.18 15.90
C ALA A 163 23.01 -9.71 17.36
#